data_AF-K6WZK2-F1
#
_entry.id   AF-K6WZK2-F1
#
_cell.length_a   1.000
_cell.length_b   1.000
_cell.length_c   1.000
_cell.angle_alpha   90.00
_cell.angle_beta   90.00
_cell.angle_gamma   90.00
#
_symmetry.space_group_name_H-M   'P 1'
#
loop_
_entity.id
_entity.type
_entity.pdbx_description
1 polymer ?
#
loop_
_entity_poly.entity_id
_entity_poly.type
_entity_poly.pdbx_seq_one_letter_code
_entity_poly.pdbx_strand_id
1 'polypeptide(L)'
;QVFGHPGNPPELLTRVRVPPLIIAAEDEWEGVDDADNDPLQAQRLFPDARLVTVPGAGHMVLVEQPEVGTAAITDFIAEVESR
;
A
#
# COMPACT_ATOMS: atom_id res chain seq x y z
N GLN A 1 -12.65 8.75 7.64
CA GLN A 1 -11.43 8.39 8.37
C GLN A 1 -10.85 7.15 7.72
N VAL A 2 -9.55 7.14 7.41
CA VAL A 2 -8.84 6.15 6.57
C VAL A 2 -8.68 4.74 7.14
N PHE A 3 -9.46 4.44 8.16
CA PHE A 3 -9.46 3.15 8.79
C PHE A 3 -10.91 2.71 8.96
N GLY A 4 -11.44 2.18 7.85
CA GLY A 4 -12.87 1.94 7.62
C GLY A 4 -13.50 0.73 8.32
N HIS A 5 -12.83 0.11 9.31
CA HIS A 5 -13.52 -0.77 10.25
C HIS A 5 -13.59 -0.10 11.63
N PRO A 6 -14.79 0.07 12.21
CA PRO A 6 -14.93 0.55 13.58
C PRO A 6 -14.02 -0.25 14.53
N GLY A 7 -13.13 0.45 15.24
CA GLY A 7 -12.20 -0.17 16.19
C GLY A 7 -10.74 -0.30 15.73
N ASN A 8 -10.39 0.10 14.50
CA ASN A 8 -9.01 0.11 14.02
C ASN A 8 -8.48 1.54 13.90
N PRO A 9 -7.89 2.13 14.94
CA PRO A 9 -7.40 3.50 14.85
C PRO A 9 -6.05 3.56 14.10
N PRO A 10 -5.69 4.70 13.45
CA PRO A 10 -4.44 4.85 12.69
C PRO A 10 -3.17 4.47 13.44
N GLU A 11 -3.17 4.65 14.76
CA GLU A 11 -2.07 4.34 15.67
C GLU A 11 -1.76 2.83 15.74
N LEU A 12 -2.63 1.97 15.22
CA LEU A 12 -2.30 0.56 15.08
C LEU A 12 -1.16 0.33 14.08
N LEU A 13 -1.05 1.15 13.03
CA LEU A 13 0.01 1.01 12.03
C LEU A 13 1.40 1.23 12.63
N THR A 14 1.51 2.07 13.66
CA THR A 14 2.80 2.34 14.35
C THR A 14 3.30 1.13 15.16
N ARG A 15 2.47 0.09 15.33
CA ARG A 15 2.84 -1.16 16.02
C ARG A 15 3.47 -2.18 15.08
N VAL A 16 3.35 -2.02 13.77
CA VAL A 16 3.98 -2.92 12.79
C VAL A 16 5.49 -2.69 12.81
N ARG A 17 6.25 -3.75 13.10
CA ARG A 17 7.72 -3.72 13.27
C ARG A 17 8.49 -4.34 12.11
N VAL A 18 7.80 -5.01 11.21
CA VAL A 18 8.38 -5.50 9.95
C VAL A 18 8.15 -4.45 8.87
N PRO A 19 9.05 -4.29 7.88
CA PRO A 19 8.84 -3.34 6.79
C PRO A 19 7.61 -3.75 5.97
N PRO A 20 6.56 -2.93 5.86
CA PRO A 20 5.44 -3.22 4.97
C PRO A 20 5.70 -2.67 3.57
N LEU A 21 5.29 -3.43 2.56
CA LEU A 21 5.11 -2.93 1.19
C LEU A 21 3.64 -2.51 1.02
N ILE A 22 3.43 -1.26 0.62
CA ILE A 22 2.15 -0.70 0.20
C ILE A 22 2.21 -0.58 -1.33
N ILE A 23 1.21 -1.15 -2.01
CA ILE A 23 1.03 -1.01 -3.45
C ILE A 23 -0.27 -0.25 -3.66
N ALA A 24 -0.19 0.89 -4.34
CA ALA A 24 -1.32 1.74 -4.69
C ALA A 24 -1.42 1.89 -6.20
N ALA A 25 -2.63 2.08 -6.71
CA ALA A 25 -2.84 2.52 -8.09
C ALA A 25 -2.49 4.00 -8.25
N GLU A 26 -2.16 4.42 -9.46
CA GLU A 26 -2.02 5.86 -9.78
C GLU A 26 -3.38 6.55 -9.82
N ASP A 27 -4.40 5.87 -10.35
CA ASP A 27 -5.78 6.36 -10.33
C ASP A 27 -6.53 5.74 -9.15
N GLU A 28 -6.21 6.24 -7.95
CA GLU A 28 -6.82 5.79 -6.68
C GLU A 28 -8.34 6.03 -6.62
N TRP A 29 -8.90 6.77 -7.59
CA TRP A 29 -10.29 7.20 -7.61
C TRP A 29 -11.22 6.27 -8.40
N GLU A 30 -10.69 5.37 -9.25
CA GLU A 30 -11.50 4.30 -9.83
C GLU A 30 -11.75 3.18 -8.80
N GLY A 31 -12.83 3.35 -8.03
CA GLY A 31 -13.38 2.30 -7.17
C GLY A 31 -13.20 2.50 -5.66
N VAL A 32 -12.53 3.57 -5.22
CA VAL A 32 -12.39 3.93 -3.81
C VAL A 32 -12.93 5.36 -3.59
N ASP A 33 -14.23 5.46 -3.30
CA ASP A 33 -14.93 6.74 -3.06
C ASP A 33 -14.66 7.29 -1.63
N ASP A 34 -13.42 7.19 -1.16
CA ASP A 34 -13.05 7.71 0.15
C ASP A 34 -11.84 8.64 -0.03
N ALA A 35 -12.09 9.94 0.13
CA ALA A 35 -11.07 10.99 0.37
C ALA A 35 -10.16 10.69 1.59
N ASP A 36 -10.49 9.59 2.26
CA ASP A 36 -9.89 8.97 3.39
C ASP A 36 -9.19 7.64 3.01
N ASN A 37 -8.62 7.42 1.83
CA ASN A 37 -7.83 6.20 1.56
C ASN A 37 -6.47 6.53 0.97
N ASP A 38 -5.79 7.49 1.60
CA ASP A 38 -4.50 8.01 1.16
C ASP A 38 -3.35 7.06 1.53
N PRO A 39 -2.71 6.37 0.58
CA PRO A 39 -1.56 5.52 0.85
C PRO A 39 -0.34 6.30 1.34
N LEU A 40 -0.26 7.62 1.10
CA LEU A 40 0.75 8.48 1.71
C LEU A 40 0.53 8.60 3.21
N GLN A 41 -0.72 8.57 3.69
CA GLN A 41 -1.00 8.56 5.13
C GLN A 41 -0.55 7.24 5.76
N ALA A 42 -0.85 6.11 5.13
CA ALA A 42 -0.39 4.80 5.61
C ALA A 42 1.15 4.75 5.64
N GLN A 43 1.81 5.19 4.57
CA GLN A 43 3.26 5.26 4.49
C GLN A 43 3.88 6.09 5.62
N ARG A 44 3.27 7.22 6.00
CA ARG A 44 3.75 8.09 7.09
C ARG A 44 3.62 7.46 8.48
N LEU A 45 2.68 6.54 8.67
CA LEU A 45 2.40 5.93 9.98
C LEU A 45 3.20 4.65 10.23
N PHE A 46 3.55 3.93 9.16
CA PHE A 46 4.46 2.80 9.25
C PHE A 46 5.92 3.28 9.40
N PRO A 47 6.68 2.78 10.41
CA PRO A 47 8.06 3.20 10.62
C PRO A 47 9.00 2.94 9.43
N ASP A 48 8.78 1.84 8.69
CA ASP A 48 9.66 1.37 7.62
C ASP A 48 8.90 1.02 6.32
N ALA A 49 7.82 1.73 6.01
CA ALA A 49 7.03 1.46 4.81
C ALA A 49 7.80 1.74 3.50
N ARG A 50 7.48 0.91 2.51
CA ARG A 50 7.72 1.17 1.09
C ARG A 50 6.37 1.39 0.42
N LEU A 51 6.27 2.44 -0.38
CA LEU A 51 5.09 2.73 -1.20
C LEU A 51 5.50 2.62 -2.66
N VAL A 52 4.76 1.82 -3.41
CA VAL A 52 4.86 1.71 -4.87
C VAL A 52 3.52 2.12 -5.45
N THR A 53 3.54 3.17 -6.29
CA THR A 53 2.38 3.57 -7.08
C THR A 53 2.49 2.95 -8.47
N VAL A 54 1.44 2.29 -8.94
CA VAL A 54 1.40 1.58 -10.22
C VAL A 54 0.64 2.41 -11.27
N PRO A 55 1.33 2.95 -12.28
CA PRO A 55 0.70 3.76 -13.33
C PRO A 55 -0.34 2.99 -14.13
N GLY A 56 -1.45 3.65 -14.44
CA GLY A 56 -2.54 3.07 -15.25
C GLY A 56 -3.21 1.83 -14.66
N ALA A 57 -3.12 1.61 -13.33
CA ALA A 57 -3.96 0.68 -12.60
C ALA A 57 -5.09 1.43 -11.87
N GLY A 58 -6.21 0.75 -11.65
CA GLY A 58 -7.25 1.12 -10.70
C GLY A 58 -7.13 0.28 -9.42
N HIS A 59 -8.24 0.12 -8.69
CA HIS A 59 -8.21 -0.54 -7.38
C HIS A 59 -7.62 -1.96 -7.38
N MET A 60 -7.74 -2.69 -8.50
CA MET A 60 -7.36 -4.10 -8.60
C MET A 60 -5.99 -4.27 -9.27
N VAL A 61 -4.97 -3.57 -8.78
CA VAL A 61 -3.59 -3.55 -9.33
C VAL A 61 -3.07 -4.94 -9.72
N LEU A 62 -3.28 -5.96 -8.90
CA LEU A 62 -2.78 -7.32 -9.16
C LEU A 62 -3.50 -8.04 -10.31
N VAL A 63 -4.68 -7.57 -10.70
CA VAL A 63 -5.45 -8.07 -11.85
C VAL A 63 -5.20 -7.22 -13.08
N GLU A 64 -5.11 -5.91 -12.92
CA GLU A 64 -5.03 -4.93 -14.00
C GLU A 64 -3.61 -4.77 -14.54
N GLN A 65 -2.61 -4.81 -13.65
CA GLN A 65 -1.20 -4.69 -13.95
C GLN A 65 -0.41 -5.83 -13.30
N PRO A 66 -0.70 -7.10 -13.67
CA PRO A 66 -0.18 -8.26 -12.95
C PRO A 66 1.36 -8.35 -12.99
N GLU A 67 1.99 -7.98 -14.10
CA GLU A 67 3.45 -7.98 -14.21
C GLU A 67 4.10 -6.96 -13.28
N VAL A 68 3.54 -5.74 -13.23
CA VAL A 68 4.07 -4.65 -12.39
C VAL A 68 3.86 -4.95 -10.91
N GLY A 69 2.65 -5.41 -10.55
CA GLY A 69 2.34 -5.82 -9.18
C GLY A 69 3.20 -6.99 -8.71
N THR A 70 3.41 -8.00 -9.57
CA THR A 70 4.28 -9.14 -9.25
C THR A 70 5.72 -8.70 -9.06
N ALA A 71 6.26 -7.88 -9.96
CA ALA A 71 7.62 -7.36 -9.85
C ALA A 71 7.84 -6.58 -8.55
N ALA A 72 6.91 -5.68 -8.20
CA ALA A 72 6.98 -4.93 -6.95
C ALA A 72 7.04 -5.83 -5.70
N ILE A 73 6.27 -6.93 -5.70
CA ILE A 73 6.28 -7.90 -4.60
C ILE A 73 7.61 -8.68 -4.58
N THR A 74 8.06 -9.21 -5.71
CA THR A 74 9.27 -10.04 -5.77
C THR A 74 10.53 -9.25 -5.46
N ASP A 75 10.63 -8.02 -5.97
CA ASP A 75 11.78 -7.13 -5.74
C ASP A 75 11.87 -6.75 -4.26
N PHE A 76 10.72 -6.45 -3.63
CA PHE A 76 10.66 -6.15 -2.21
C PHE A 76 11.07 -7.35 -1.34
N ILE A 77 10.62 -8.57 -1.68
CA ILE A 77 11.02 -9.79 -0.96
C ILE A 77 12.54 -9.97 -1.07
N ALA A 78 13.10 -9.85 -2.27
CA ALA A 78 14.54 -9.97 -2.48
C ALA A 78 15.35 -8.91 -1.70
N GLU A 79 14.86 -7.66 -1.64
CA GLU A 79 15.47 -6.61 -0.82
C GLU A 79 15.49 -7.01 0.67
N VAL A 80 14.36 -7.46 1.21
CA VAL A 80 14.24 -7.82 2.63
C VAL A 80 15.10 -9.03 2.98
N GLU A 81 15.17 -10.04 2.12
CA GLU A 81 16.01 -11.23 2.33
C GLU A 81 17.52 -10.93 2.25
N SER A 82 17.91 -9.84 1.59
CA SER A 82 19.31 -9.42 1.45
C SER A 82 19.89 -8.64 2.64
N ARG A 83 19.06 -8.30 3.63
CA ARG A 83 19.42 -7.53 4.83
C ARG A 83 19.83 -8.43 6.00
#